data_AF-A0A9D9KWX2-F1
#
_entry.id   AF-A0A9D9KWX2-F1
#
_cell.length_a   1.000
_cell.length_b   1.000
_cell.length_c   1.000
_cell.angle_alpha   90.00
_cell.angle_beta   90.00
_cell.angle_gamma   90.00
#
_symmetry.space_group_name_H-M   'P 1'
#
loop_
_entity.id
_entity.type
_entity.pdbx_description
1 polymer ?
#
loop_
_entity_poly.entity_id
_entity_poly.type
_entity_poly.pdbx_seq_one_letter_code
_entity_poly.pdbx_strand_id
1 'polypeptide(L)'
;MIKNNAGIQQFLDAAHEETDKSGKQCDLITFNEFWDEKYGAAEMSFDRRAFLNDVGSIQSVNQITYYQELTSYKKGIAPVVFFFKRIIRKINAFLFLPLVAAQNTFNLSVSSFAGHVRNYINREENTRNIFLKREKELEDRIALQDAQIRELQRTVNELRDAVDTLTGGNGR
;
A
#
# COMPACT_ATOMS: atom_id res chain seq x y z
N MET A 1 40.55 2.62 17.10
CA MET A 1 41.27 1.74 16.16
C MET A 1 41.12 0.31 16.66
N ILE A 2 40.18 -0.44 16.09
CA ILE A 2 39.99 -1.85 16.42
C ILE A 2 41.16 -2.59 15.76
N LYS A 3 42.05 -3.19 16.57
CA LYS A 3 43.13 -4.03 16.04
C LYS A 3 42.49 -5.29 15.46
N ASN A 4 42.35 -5.34 14.14
CA ASN A 4 41.96 -6.57 13.46
C ASN A 4 42.90 -7.69 13.87
N ASN A 5 42.33 -8.86 14.18
CA ASN A 5 43.07 -10.06 14.54
C ASN A 5 44.09 -10.37 13.43
N ALA A 6 45.35 -10.60 13.78
CA ALA A 6 46.46 -10.76 12.84
C ALA A 6 46.19 -11.84 11.78
N GLY A 7 45.42 -12.89 12.13
CA GLY A 7 45.02 -13.93 11.19
C GLY A 7 43.98 -13.48 10.15
N ILE A 8 43.11 -12.53 10.50
CA ILE A 8 42.12 -11.96 9.55
C ILE A 8 42.83 -11.03 8.57
N GLN A 9 43.82 -10.26 9.05
CA GLN A 9 44.59 -9.38 8.19
C GLN A 9 45.43 -10.18 7.18
N GLN A 10 46.09 -11.26 7.63
CA GLN A 10 46.82 -12.16 6.73
C GLN A 10 45.92 -12.84 5.69
N PHE A 11 44.69 -13.21 6.06
CA PHE A 11 43.73 -13.77 5.12
C PHE A 11 43.29 -12.75 4.06
N LEU A 12 43.04 -11.51 4.47
CA LEU A 12 42.68 -10.42 3.56
C LEU A 12 43.85 -10.07 2.63
N ASP A 13 45.07 -10.00 3.14
CA ASP A 13 46.26 -9.70 2.36
C ASP A 13 46.54 -10.81 1.32
N ALA A 14 46.38 -12.09 1.70
CA ALA A 14 46.53 -13.23 0.78
C ALA A 14 45.42 -13.26 -0.30
N ALA A 15 44.18 -12.94 0.08
CA ALA A 15 43.06 -12.86 -0.87
C ALA A 15 43.28 -11.71 -1.87
N HIS A 16 43.74 -10.54 -1.41
CA HIS A 16 44.06 -9.41 -2.30
C HIS A 16 45.18 -9.76 -3.28
N GLU A 17 46.24 -10.42 -2.83
CA GLU A 17 47.37 -10.82 -3.69
C GLU A 17 46.96 -11.86 -4.76
N GLU A 18 46.02 -12.76 -4.43
CA GLU A 18 45.47 -13.74 -5.36
C GLU A 18 44.52 -13.09 -6.38
N THR A 19 43.81 -12.03 -5.97
CA THR A 19 42.91 -11.27 -6.83
C THR A 19 43.71 -10.43 -7.85
N ASP A 20 44.77 -9.76 -7.41
CA ASP A 20 45.67 -8.96 -8.27
C ASP A 20 46.38 -9.81 -9.34
N LYS A 21 46.76 -11.06 -9.00
CA LYS A 21 47.37 -12.01 -9.96
C LYS A 21 46.38 -12.55 -10.99
N SER A 22 45.08 -12.56 -10.69
CA SER A 22 44.06 -13.13 -11.58
C SER A 22 43.56 -12.17 -12.67
N GLY A 23 43.88 -10.87 -12.55
CA GLY A 23 43.42 -9.82 -13.48
C GLY A 23 41.91 -9.63 -13.53
N LYS A 24 41.15 -10.34 -12.67
CA LYS A 24 39.70 -10.24 -12.57
C LYS A 24 39.39 -9.24 -11.46
N GLN A 25 38.84 -8.10 -11.86
CA GLN A 25 38.23 -7.15 -10.94
C GLN A 25 37.15 -7.91 -10.17
N CYS A 26 37.38 -8.13 -8.88
CA CYS A 26 36.36 -8.72 -8.00
C CYS A 26 35.35 -7.61 -7.74
N ASP A 27 34.36 -7.49 -8.62
CA ASP A 27 33.17 -6.68 -8.37
C ASP A 27 32.42 -7.32 -7.20
N LEU A 28 32.84 -6.94 -5.99
CA LEU A 28 32.16 -7.29 -4.76
C LEU A 28 30.78 -6.64 -4.84
N ILE A 29 29.78 -7.44 -5.24
CA ILE A 29 28.36 -7.04 -5.19
C ILE A 29 28.11 -6.50 -3.79
N THR A 30 27.75 -5.22 -3.72
CA THR A 30 27.46 -4.59 -2.45
C THR A 30 26.18 -5.17 -1.85
N PHE A 31 26.04 -5.10 -0.53
CA PHE A 31 24.82 -5.58 0.14
C PHE A 31 23.55 -4.92 -0.44
N ASN A 32 23.64 -3.65 -0.87
CA ASN A 32 22.54 -2.94 -1.49
C ASN A 32 22.19 -3.52 -2.88
N GLU A 33 23.19 -3.79 -3.73
CA GLU A 33 22.97 -4.44 -5.02
C GLU A 33 22.39 -5.85 -4.85
N PHE A 34 22.88 -6.62 -3.87
CA PHE A 34 22.32 -7.94 -3.55
C PHE A 34 20.86 -7.86 -3.06
N TRP A 35 20.54 -6.85 -2.26
CA TRP A 35 19.20 -6.64 -1.72
C TRP A 35 18.22 -6.23 -2.83
N ASP A 36 18.59 -5.26 -3.66
CA ASP A 36 17.77 -4.73 -4.74
C ASP A 36 17.58 -5.76 -5.87
N GLU A 37 18.60 -6.55 -6.20
CA GLU A 37 18.56 -7.49 -7.32
C GLU A 37 17.86 -8.82 -6.96
N LYS A 38 17.94 -9.27 -5.70
CA LYS A 38 17.52 -10.62 -5.29
C LYS A 38 16.31 -10.67 -4.36
N TYR A 39 16.07 -9.61 -3.58
CA TYR A 39 14.99 -9.55 -2.57
C TYR A 39 14.11 -8.31 -2.68
N GLY A 40 14.44 -7.38 -3.56
CA GLY A 40 13.46 -6.44 -4.10
C GLY A 40 12.37 -7.29 -4.74
N ALA A 41 11.25 -7.48 -4.04
CA ALA A 41 10.06 -8.01 -4.64
C ALA A 41 9.81 -7.13 -5.86
N ALA A 42 10.14 -7.63 -7.06
CA ALA A 42 10.02 -6.89 -8.32
C ALA A 42 8.70 -6.15 -8.24
N GLU A 43 8.78 -4.81 -8.14
CA GLU A 43 7.68 -3.98 -7.65
C GLU A 43 6.41 -4.36 -8.42
N MET A 44 5.57 -5.21 -7.83
CA MET A 44 4.27 -5.47 -8.42
C MET A 44 3.57 -4.14 -8.34
N SER A 45 3.30 -3.55 -9.50
CA SER A 45 2.50 -2.34 -9.59
C SER A 45 1.24 -2.54 -8.76
N PHE A 46 1.02 -1.67 -7.77
CA PHE A 46 -0.12 -1.81 -6.87
C PHE A 46 -1.43 -1.72 -7.66
N ASP A 47 -2.11 -2.87 -7.83
CA ASP A 47 -3.45 -2.91 -8.39
C ASP A 47 -4.49 -2.77 -7.27
N ARG A 48 -5.07 -1.58 -7.18
CA ARG A 48 -6.13 -1.25 -6.21
C ARG A 48 -7.34 -2.19 -6.34
N ARG A 49 -7.71 -2.59 -7.55
CA ARG A 49 -8.89 -3.45 -7.76
C ARG A 49 -8.62 -4.85 -7.25
N ALA A 50 -7.46 -5.41 -7.57
CA ALA A 50 -7.02 -6.69 -7.02
C ALA A 50 -6.95 -6.62 -5.50
N PHE A 51 -6.31 -5.59 -4.94
CA PHE A 51 -6.21 -5.37 -3.50
C PHE A 51 -7.59 -5.33 -2.81
N LEU A 52 -8.55 -4.56 -3.34
CA LEU A 52 -9.89 -4.48 -2.74
C LEU A 52 -10.65 -5.80 -2.83
N ASN A 53 -10.46 -6.57 -3.90
CA ASN A 53 -11.03 -7.89 -4.05
C ASN A 53 -10.44 -8.89 -3.04
N ASP A 54 -9.13 -8.84 -2.83
CA ASP A 54 -8.43 -9.69 -1.87
C ASP A 54 -8.85 -9.37 -0.43
N VAL A 55 -8.92 -8.09 -0.08
CA VAL A 55 -9.44 -7.66 1.24
C VAL A 55 -10.87 -8.14 1.44
N GLY A 56 -11.74 -8.00 0.43
CA GLY A 56 -13.11 -8.51 0.48
C GLY A 56 -13.18 -10.01 0.68
N SER A 57 -12.32 -10.76 -0.02
CA SER A 57 -12.22 -12.21 0.08
C SER A 57 -11.76 -12.65 1.47
N ILE A 58 -10.70 -12.05 2.00
CA ILE A 58 -10.18 -12.31 3.36
C ILE A 58 -11.26 -12.04 4.41
N GLN A 59 -12.01 -10.95 4.26
CA GLN A 59 -13.10 -10.61 5.18
C GLN A 59 -14.26 -11.61 5.13
N SER A 60 -14.57 -12.15 3.95
CA SER A 60 -15.67 -13.09 3.77
C SER A 60 -15.36 -14.54 4.21
N VAL A 61 -14.09 -14.96 4.20
CA VAL A 61 -13.66 -16.34 4.47
C VAL A 61 -12.71 -16.44 5.68
N ASN A 62 -12.84 -15.55 6.67
CA ASN A 62 -11.94 -15.55 7.83
C ASN A 62 -12.23 -16.67 8.85
N GLN A 63 -13.34 -17.41 8.73
CA GLN A 63 -13.68 -18.48 9.67
C GLN A 63 -13.61 -19.87 9.04
N ILE A 64 -12.95 -20.77 9.76
CA ILE A 64 -12.88 -22.19 9.45
C ILE A 64 -13.82 -22.92 10.40
N THR A 65 -14.66 -23.79 9.83
CA THR A 65 -15.54 -24.66 10.63
C THR A 65 -14.83 -25.99 10.90
N TYR A 66 -14.76 -26.40 12.16
CA TYR A 66 -14.11 -27.65 12.54
C TYR A 66 -14.80 -28.90 11.95
N TYR A 67 -16.14 -28.90 11.93
CA TYR A 67 -16.90 -30.03 11.40
C TYR A 67 -17.38 -29.75 9.98
N GLN A 68 -16.91 -30.53 9.01
CA GLN A 68 -17.60 -30.69 7.73
C GLN A 68 -18.86 -31.56 7.88
N GLU A 69 -19.72 -31.57 6.88
CA GLU A 69 -20.90 -32.45 6.88
C GLU A 69 -20.49 -33.94 6.85
N LEU A 70 -21.25 -34.79 7.55
CA LEU A 70 -21.01 -36.24 7.52
C LEU A 70 -21.62 -36.80 6.24
N THR A 71 -20.77 -37.16 5.27
CA THR A 71 -21.21 -37.80 4.02
C THR A 71 -20.84 -39.28 4.00
N SER A 72 -21.64 -40.08 3.27
CA SER A 72 -21.36 -41.48 2.99
C SER A 72 -21.65 -41.76 1.52
N TYR A 73 -20.66 -42.29 0.81
CA TYR A 73 -20.80 -42.70 -0.59
C TYR A 73 -21.70 -43.94 -0.75
N LYS A 74 -21.92 -44.73 0.31
CA LYS A 74 -22.76 -45.92 0.29
C LYS A 74 -24.02 -45.70 1.14
N LYS A 75 -25.18 -45.56 0.46
CA LYS A 75 -26.49 -45.30 1.10
C LYS A 75 -26.94 -46.40 2.06
N GLY A 76 -26.69 -47.68 1.74
CA GLY A 76 -27.14 -48.82 2.55
C GLY A 76 -26.44 -48.99 3.91
N ILE A 77 -25.22 -48.47 4.06
CA ILE A 77 -24.45 -48.54 5.32
C ILE A 77 -24.22 -47.17 5.95
N ALA A 78 -24.83 -46.12 5.39
CA ALA A 78 -24.66 -44.75 5.87
C ALA A 78 -24.92 -44.58 7.37
N PRO A 79 -25.96 -45.19 7.99
CA PRO A 79 -26.21 -45.04 9.42
C PRO A 79 -25.05 -45.53 10.30
N VAL A 80 -24.48 -46.68 9.94
CA VAL A 80 -23.35 -47.30 10.66
C VAL A 80 -22.09 -46.44 10.47
N VAL A 81 -21.81 -46.03 9.23
CA VAL A 81 -20.67 -45.16 8.92
C VAL A 81 -20.77 -43.82 9.67
N PHE A 82 -21.96 -43.23 9.76
CA PHE A 82 -22.16 -41.99 10.51
C PHE A 82 -21.93 -42.17 12.00
N PHE A 83 -22.37 -43.28 12.59
CA PHE A 83 -22.13 -43.59 14.00
C PHE A 83 -20.63 -43.62 14.32
N PHE A 84 -19.84 -44.38 13.57
CA PHE A 84 -18.39 -44.46 13.79
C PHE A 84 -17.67 -43.14 13.51
N LYS A 85 -18.00 -42.45 12.42
CA LYS A 85 -17.42 -41.12 12.12
C LYS A 85 -17.73 -40.10 13.22
N ARG A 86 -18.90 -40.19 13.87
CA ARG A 86 -19.29 -39.29 14.96
C ARG A 86 -18.49 -39.56 16.24
N ILE A 87 -18.13 -40.82 16.51
CA ILE A 87 -17.23 -41.18 17.62
C ILE A 87 -15.82 -40.64 17.35
N ILE A 88 -15.26 -40.90 16.17
CA ILE A 88 -13.92 -40.41 15.78
C ILE A 88 -13.87 -38.88 15.88
N ARG A 89 -14.92 -38.19 15.43
CA ARG A 89 -15.05 -36.72 15.56
C ARG A 89 -14.94 -36.24 17.01
N LYS A 90 -15.63 -36.91 17.94
CA LYS A 90 -15.60 -36.54 19.36
C LYS A 90 -14.22 -36.73 19.97
N ILE A 91 -13.53 -37.82 19.62
CA ILE A 91 -12.17 -38.10 20.12
C ILE A 91 -11.19 -37.04 19.61
N ASN A 92 -11.26 -36.74 18.31
CA ASN A 92 -10.38 -35.76 17.69
C ASN A 92 -10.73 -34.31 18.05
N ALA A 93 -11.96 -34.04 18.51
CA ALA A 93 -12.40 -32.69 18.88
C ALA A 93 -11.47 -32.05 19.90
N PHE A 94 -11.04 -32.79 20.91
CA PHE A 94 -10.16 -32.25 21.94
C PHE A 94 -8.84 -31.69 21.38
N LEU A 95 -8.28 -32.31 20.33
CA LEU A 95 -7.02 -31.89 19.72
C LEU A 95 -7.20 -30.71 18.76
N PHE A 96 -8.26 -30.73 17.95
CA PHE A 96 -8.40 -29.79 16.84
C PHE A 96 -9.32 -28.60 17.13
N LEU A 97 -10.28 -28.69 18.06
CA LEU A 97 -11.13 -27.55 18.42
C LEU A 97 -10.30 -26.34 18.89
N PRO A 98 -9.31 -26.51 19.81
CA PRO A 98 -8.48 -25.40 20.25
C PRO A 98 -7.65 -24.81 19.11
N LEU A 99 -7.14 -25.67 18.22
CA LEU A 99 -6.33 -25.24 17.09
C LEU A 99 -7.16 -24.45 16.05
N VAL A 100 -8.38 -24.89 15.74
CA VAL A 100 -9.30 -24.15 14.86
C VAL A 100 -9.71 -22.83 15.51
N ALA A 101 -9.96 -22.80 16.82
CA ALA A 101 -10.28 -21.56 17.53
C ALA A 101 -9.12 -20.55 17.49
N ALA A 102 -7.88 -21.03 17.69
CA ALA A 102 -6.68 -20.20 17.59
C ALA A 102 -6.49 -19.66 16.15
N GLN A 103 -6.66 -20.52 15.14
CA GLN A 103 -6.58 -20.13 13.73
C GLN A 103 -7.66 -19.10 13.36
N ASN A 104 -8.90 -19.28 13.81
CA ASN A 104 -9.98 -18.33 13.57
C ASN A 104 -9.71 -16.98 14.23
N THR A 105 -9.13 -16.98 15.44
CA THR A 105 -8.70 -15.75 16.10
C THR A 105 -7.64 -15.02 15.27
N PHE A 106 -6.63 -15.74 14.80
CA PHE A 106 -5.60 -15.16 13.94
C PHE A 106 -6.17 -14.63 12.61
N ASN A 107 -7.01 -15.41 11.94
CA ASN A 107 -7.66 -15.00 10.69
C ASN A 107 -8.52 -13.75 10.88
N LEU A 108 -9.22 -13.63 12.02
CA LEU A 108 -9.99 -12.44 12.35
C LEU A 108 -9.08 -11.21 12.53
N SER A 109 -7.93 -11.37 13.20
CA SER A 109 -6.94 -10.30 13.35
C SER A 109 -6.39 -9.85 11.99
N VAL A 110 -6.05 -10.79 11.10
CA VAL A 110 -5.57 -10.49 9.73
C VAL A 110 -6.65 -9.79 8.91
N SER A 111 -7.90 -10.27 8.98
CA SER A 111 -9.06 -9.66 8.32
C SER A 111 -9.30 -8.22 8.80
N SER A 112 -9.12 -7.98 10.10
CA SER A 112 -9.27 -6.64 10.70
C SER A 112 -8.14 -5.72 10.24
N PHE A 113 -6.91 -6.20 10.24
CA PHE A 113 -5.76 -5.48 9.72
C PHE A 113 -5.94 -5.10 8.24
N ALA A 114 -6.33 -6.04 7.39
CA ALA A 114 -6.65 -5.78 5.99
C ALA A 114 -7.74 -4.70 5.82
N GLY A 115 -8.75 -4.72 6.69
CA GLY A 115 -9.78 -3.67 6.75
C GLY A 115 -9.22 -2.29 7.12
N HIS A 116 -8.31 -2.22 8.08
CA HIS A 116 -7.64 -0.96 8.44
C HIS A 116 -6.80 -0.41 7.28
N VAL A 117 -6.03 -1.26 6.58
CA VAL A 117 -5.25 -0.86 5.40
C VAL A 117 -6.16 -0.32 4.29
N ARG A 118 -7.27 -1.01 4.01
CA ARG A 118 -8.28 -0.53 3.05
C ARG A 118 -8.83 0.85 3.43
N ASN A 119 -9.15 1.07 4.70
CA ASN A 119 -9.66 2.36 5.17
C ASN A 119 -8.61 3.47 5.06
N TYR A 120 -7.34 3.15 5.32
CA TYR A 120 -6.24 4.10 5.15
C TYR A 120 -6.12 4.56 3.68
N ILE A 121 -6.08 3.61 2.74
CA ILE A 121 -6.00 3.91 1.29
C ILE A 121 -7.19 4.76 0.85
N ASN A 122 -8.41 4.38 1.24
CA ASN A 122 -9.62 5.13 0.87
C ASN A 122 -9.64 6.53 1.48
N ARG A 123 -9.10 6.71 2.70
CA ARG A 123 -9.01 8.02 3.34
C ARG A 123 -8.06 8.94 2.59
N GLU A 124 -6.89 8.44 2.20
CA GLU A 124 -5.90 9.19 1.43
C GLU A 124 -6.48 9.66 0.09
N GLU A 125 -7.18 8.77 -0.61
CA GLU A 125 -7.84 9.07 -1.88
C GLU A 125 -8.94 10.14 -1.72
N ASN A 126 -9.78 10.00 -0.68
CA ASN A 126 -10.81 11.00 -0.40
C ASN A 126 -10.20 12.36 -0.07
N THR A 127 -9.15 12.38 0.75
CA THR A 127 -8.41 13.60 1.07
C THR A 127 -7.81 14.24 -0.18
N ARG A 128 -7.20 13.45 -1.06
CA ARG A 128 -6.67 13.93 -2.35
C ARG A 128 -7.76 14.53 -3.24
N ASN A 129 -8.91 13.87 -3.35
CA ASN A 129 -10.04 14.38 -4.14
C ASN A 129 -10.60 15.70 -3.59
N ILE A 130 -10.65 15.84 -2.25
CA ILE A 130 -11.04 17.11 -1.61
C ILE A 130 -10.04 18.21 -1.93
N PHE A 131 -8.74 17.92 -1.90
CA PHE A 131 -7.71 18.91 -2.25
C PHE A 131 -7.81 19.35 -3.70
N LEU A 132 -7.94 18.41 -4.65
CA LEU A 132 -8.11 18.73 -6.07
C LEU A 132 -9.36 19.59 -6.33
N LYS A 133 -10.46 19.30 -5.62
CA LYS A 133 -11.67 20.13 -5.73
C LYS A 133 -11.45 21.55 -5.21
N ARG A 134 -10.78 21.70 -4.07
CA ARG A 134 -10.45 23.03 -3.51
C ARG A 134 -9.49 23.82 -4.38
N GLU A 135 -8.50 23.14 -4.96
CA GLU A 135 -7.55 23.74 -5.89
C GLU A 135 -8.29 24.33 -7.10
N LYS A 136 -9.19 23.55 -7.71
CA LYS A 136 -10.04 24.03 -8.79
C LYS A 136 -10.93 25.22 -8.38
N GLU A 137 -11.55 25.16 -7.21
CA GLU A 137 -12.37 26.27 -6.69
C GLU A 137 -11.54 27.55 -6.46
N LEU A 138 -10.26 27.42 -6.07
CA LEU A 138 -9.35 28.54 -5.91
C LEU A 138 -8.92 29.11 -7.27
N GLU A 139 -8.61 28.26 -8.24
CA GLU A 139 -8.30 28.68 -9.62
C GLU A 139 -9.47 29.45 -10.24
N ASP A 140 -10.70 28.96 -10.09
CA ASP A 140 -11.90 29.63 -10.59
C ASP A 140 -12.09 31.01 -9.92
N ARG A 141 -11.79 31.13 -8.62
CA ARG A 141 -11.84 32.42 -7.89
C ARG A 141 -10.78 33.39 -8.36
N ILE A 142 -9.54 32.92 -8.57
CA ILE A 142 -8.46 33.75 -9.10
C ILE A 142 -8.83 34.27 -10.49
N ALA A 143 -9.34 33.39 -11.36
CA ALA A 143 -9.76 33.78 -12.70
C ALA A 143 -10.88 34.85 -12.68
N LEU A 144 -11.83 34.74 -11.75
CA LEU A 144 -12.89 35.73 -11.56
C LEU A 144 -12.34 37.08 -11.05
N GLN A 145 -11.42 37.04 -10.07
CA GLN A 145 -10.76 38.24 -9.56
C GLN A 145 -9.95 38.94 -10.65
N ASP A 146 -9.21 38.19 -11.48
CA ASP A 146 -8.47 38.74 -12.62
C ASP A 146 -9.40 39.41 -13.64
N ALA A 147 -10.58 38.84 -13.88
CA ALA A 147 -11.59 39.46 -14.75
C ALA A 147 -12.09 40.78 -14.16
N GLN A 148 -12.39 40.81 -12.86
CA GLN A 148 -12.82 42.03 -12.16
C GLN A 148 -11.71 43.10 -12.15
N ILE A 149 -10.45 42.72 -11.93
CA ILE A 149 -9.31 43.64 -11.96
C ILE A 149 -9.19 44.26 -13.36
N ARG A 150 -9.28 43.46 -14.43
CA ARG A 150 -9.25 43.97 -15.82
C ARG A 150 -10.38 44.97 -16.09
N GLU A 151 -11.59 44.68 -15.63
CA GLU A 151 -12.74 45.58 -15.80
C GLU A 151 -12.57 46.91 -15.02
N LEU A 152 -12.08 46.83 -13.77
CA LEU A 152 -11.77 48.00 -12.96
C LEU A 152 -10.66 48.85 -13.61
N GLN A 153 -9.60 48.22 -14.10
CA GLN A 153 -8.53 48.92 -14.83
C GLN A 153 -9.06 49.65 -16.06
N ARG A 154 -9.97 49.03 -16.82
CA ARG A 154 -10.62 49.68 -17.97
C ARG A 154 -11.40 50.92 -17.53
N THR A 155 -12.24 50.79 -16.50
CA THR A 155 -13.06 51.88 -15.98
C THR A 155 -12.21 53.04 -15.44
N VAL A 156 -11.11 52.74 -14.76
CA VAL A 156 -10.16 53.75 -14.27
C VAL A 156 -9.51 54.51 -15.42
N ASN A 157 -9.12 53.82 -16.50
CA ASN A 157 -8.56 54.47 -17.68
C ASN A 157 -9.58 55.38 -18.37
N GLU A 158 -10.83 54.91 -18.54
CA GLU A 158 -11.91 55.72 -19.14
C GLU A 158 -12.22 56.98 -18.30
N LEU A 159 -12.27 56.85 -16.97
CA LEU A 159 -12.46 57.98 -16.07
C LEU A 159 -11.28 58.94 -16.12
N ARG A 160 -10.05 58.44 -16.23
CA ARG A 160 -8.85 59.27 -16.37
C ARG A 160 -8.90 60.10 -17.65
N ASP A 161 -9.24 59.49 -18.78
CA ASP A 161 -9.40 60.18 -20.07
C ASP A 161 -10.51 61.25 -20.00
N ALA A 162 -11.62 60.95 -19.31
CA ALA A 162 -12.71 61.91 -19.08
C ALA A 162 -12.28 63.10 -18.19
N VAL A 163 -11.45 62.87 -17.17
CA VAL A 163 -10.90 63.94 -16.33
C VAL A 163 -9.90 64.79 -17.10
N ASP A 164 -9.02 64.18 -17.89
CA ASP A 164 -8.02 64.89 -18.69
C ASP A 164 -8.68 65.80 -19.75
N THR A 165 -9.79 65.35 -20.36
CA THR A 165 -10.58 66.18 -21.28
C THR A 165 -11.29 67.35 -20.59
N LEU A 166 -11.84 67.15 -19.39
CA LEU A 166 -12.48 68.20 -18.61
C LEU A 166 -11.48 69.23 -18.04
N THR A 167 -10.31 68.77 -17.58
CA THR A 167 -9.27 69.64 -17.04
C THR A 167 -8.49 70.39 -18.12
N GLY A 168 -8.28 69.79 -19.30
CA GLY A 168 -7.73 70.47 -20.48
C GLY A 168 -8.68 71.51 -21.10
N GLY A 169 -9.99 71.43 -20.83
CA GLY A 169 -11.01 72.37 -21.29
C GLY A 169 -11.20 73.63 -20.44
N ASN A 170 -10.70 73.64 -19.19
CA ASN A 170 -10.86 74.77 -18.25
C ASN A 170 -9.71 75.80 -18.30
N GLY A 171 -8.84 75.71 -19.31
CA GLY A 171 -7.70 76.61 -19.53
C GLY A 171 -7.84 77.52 -20.76
N ARG A 172 -8.98 78.18 -20.93
CA ARG A 172 -9.17 79.30 -21.87
C ARG A 172 -10.08 80.37 -21.30
#